data_AF-A0ABD5S2P7-F1
#
_entry.id   AF-A0ABD5S2P7-F1
#
_cell.length_a   1.000
_cell.length_b   1.000
_cell.length_c   1.000
_cell.angle_alpha   90.00
_cell.angle_beta   90.00
_cell.angle_gamma   90.00
#
_symmetry.space_group_name_H-M   'P 1'
#
loop_
_entity.id
_entity.type
_entity.pdbx_description
1 polymer ?
#
loop_
_entity_poly.entity_id
_entity_poly.type
_entity_poly.pdbx_seq_one_letter_code
_entity_poly.pdbx_strand_id
1 'polypeptide(L)'
;TDFDVSQTQLTDRLDLSSAVVSDYESGRRRSPGIGVVSRMVEGLLDIDESRGGGRIRQYARVLSAGFESDIVHDLREYSTTVPIDRLWEAMEATELVRGDTDHVNGHTVIDSIQAITRLSSDEFYRLYGQSTNRALVFTGVTRGESPLVAMRVVNPTPNAVVLHGVDEEDLWPHAPKLARIDGFSLAISNRDLDEMLEELRTLP
;
A
#
# COMPACT_ATOMS: atom_id res chain seq x y z
N THR A 1 12.55 -12.65 21.59
CA THR A 1 11.82 -12.89 20.32
C THR A 1 11.64 -11.57 19.61
N ASP A 2 11.31 -11.63 18.33
CA ASP A 2 11.15 -10.48 17.44
C ASP A 2 9.98 -9.52 17.77
N PHE A 3 9.41 -9.62 18.98
CA PHE A 3 8.48 -8.65 19.56
C PHE A 3 8.91 -8.11 20.93
N ASP A 4 10.03 -8.63 21.47
CA ASP A 4 10.50 -8.41 22.85
C ASP A 4 9.39 -8.61 23.92
N VAL A 5 8.50 -9.57 23.64
CA VAL A 5 7.43 -10.00 24.54
C VAL A 5 7.90 -11.26 25.24
N SER A 6 7.85 -11.26 26.57
CA SER A 6 8.14 -12.45 27.38
C SER A 6 6.99 -13.46 27.26
N GLN A 7 7.32 -14.76 27.38
CA GLN A 7 6.31 -15.83 27.37
C GLN A 7 5.19 -15.58 28.39
N THR A 8 5.54 -15.11 29.60
CA THR A 8 4.59 -14.79 30.66
C THR A 8 3.60 -13.71 30.23
N GLN A 9 4.09 -12.61 29.65
CA GLN A 9 3.23 -11.52 29.16
C GLN A 9 2.30 -11.98 28.03
N LEU A 10 2.79 -12.85 27.15
CA LEU A 10 1.96 -13.40 26.09
C LEU A 10 0.89 -14.33 26.65
N THR A 11 1.21 -15.20 27.61
CA THR A 11 0.21 -16.08 28.24
C THR A 11 -0.84 -15.34 29.04
N ASP A 12 -0.46 -14.30 29.77
CA ASP A 12 -1.39 -13.47 30.54
C ASP A 12 -2.42 -12.78 29.63
N ARG A 13 -2.00 -12.43 28.40
CA ARG A 13 -2.86 -11.77 27.41
C ARG A 13 -3.73 -12.75 26.62
N LEU A 14 -3.23 -13.96 26.36
CA LEU A 14 -3.88 -14.97 25.52
C LEU A 14 -4.84 -15.91 26.27
N ASP A 15 -4.90 -15.82 27.61
CA ASP A 15 -5.62 -16.77 28.46
C ASP A 15 -5.22 -18.24 28.16
N LEU A 16 -3.96 -18.42 27.79
CA LEU A 16 -3.33 -19.71 27.50
C LEU A 16 -2.34 -20.05 28.60
N SER A 17 -2.23 -21.32 28.98
CA SER A 17 -1.22 -21.72 29.95
C SER A 17 0.19 -21.69 29.33
N SER A 18 1.19 -21.37 30.15
CA SER A 18 2.62 -21.36 29.77
C SER A 18 3.10 -22.71 29.23
N ALA A 19 2.47 -23.81 29.66
CA ALA A 19 2.72 -25.14 29.11
C ALA A 19 2.30 -25.27 27.65
N VAL A 20 1.20 -24.63 27.21
CA VAL A 20 0.72 -24.69 25.82
C VAL A 20 1.67 -23.93 24.90
N VAL A 21 2.11 -22.72 25.30
CA VAL A 21 3.07 -21.92 24.53
C VAL A 21 4.42 -22.64 24.44
N SER A 22 4.91 -23.18 25.57
CA SER A 22 6.16 -23.94 25.63
C SER A 22 6.13 -25.22 24.78
N ASP A 23 5.00 -25.94 24.75
CA ASP A 23 4.83 -27.14 23.93
C ASP A 23 4.92 -26.86 22.41
N TYR A 24 4.49 -25.67 21.97
CA TYR A 24 4.61 -25.25 20.57
C TYR A 24 6.01 -24.75 20.24
N GLU A 25 6.59 -23.89 21.07
CA GLU A 25 7.94 -23.35 20.85
C GLU A 25 9.03 -24.43 20.95
N SER A 26 8.82 -25.46 21.78
CA SER A 26 9.75 -26.59 21.88
C SER A 26 9.55 -27.65 20.79
N GLY A 27 8.61 -27.46 19.86
CA GLY A 27 8.30 -28.40 18.79
C GLY A 27 7.65 -29.72 19.25
N ARG A 28 7.12 -29.79 20.48
CA ARG A 28 6.47 -31.00 21.02
C ARG A 28 5.13 -31.30 20.36
N ARG A 29 4.47 -30.29 19.79
CA ARG A 29 3.29 -30.44 18.92
C ARG A 29 3.65 -30.02 17.50
N ARG A 30 3.57 -30.98 16.55
CA ARG A 30 4.02 -30.82 15.16
C ARG A 30 3.25 -29.78 14.34
N SER A 31 2.04 -29.40 14.75
CA SER A 31 1.26 -28.36 14.05
C SER A 31 0.32 -27.65 15.02
N PRO A 32 0.51 -26.34 15.29
CA PRO A 32 -0.51 -25.52 15.91
C PRO A 32 -1.76 -25.46 15.03
N GLY A 33 -2.94 -25.54 15.64
CA GLY A 33 -4.19 -25.25 14.92
C GLY A 33 -4.26 -23.77 14.57
N ILE A 34 -4.91 -23.42 13.46
CA ILE A 34 -4.98 -22.02 12.98
C ILE A 34 -5.50 -21.03 14.02
N GLY A 35 -6.44 -21.45 14.88
CA GLY A 35 -6.95 -20.62 15.98
C GLY A 35 -5.97 -20.42 17.15
N VAL A 36 -4.89 -21.19 17.25
CA VAL A 36 -3.79 -20.91 18.19
C VAL A 36 -2.83 -19.91 17.56
N VAL A 37 -2.56 -20.04 16.26
CA VAL A 37 -1.72 -19.09 15.50
C VAL A 37 -2.35 -17.70 15.49
N SER A 38 -3.63 -17.57 15.12
CA SER A 38 -4.33 -16.28 15.12
C SER A 38 -4.27 -15.62 16.50
N ARG A 39 -4.60 -16.35 17.56
CA ARG A 39 -4.53 -15.81 18.92
C ARG A 39 -3.12 -15.34 19.27
N MET A 40 -2.09 -16.13 18.99
CA MET A 40 -0.71 -15.72 19.24
C MET A 40 -0.31 -14.45 18.47
N VAL A 41 -0.68 -14.36 17.19
CA VAL A 41 -0.39 -13.18 16.36
C VAL A 41 -1.14 -11.96 16.90
N GLU A 42 -2.45 -12.06 17.13
CA GLU A 42 -3.28 -10.99 17.70
C GLU A 42 -2.74 -10.51 19.05
N GLY A 43 -2.38 -11.43 19.96
CA GLY A 43 -1.80 -11.05 21.25
C GLY A 43 -0.44 -10.36 21.14
N LEU A 44 0.40 -10.74 20.18
CA LEU A 44 1.67 -10.03 19.92
C LEU A 44 1.44 -8.62 19.38
N LEU A 45 0.45 -8.46 18.48
CA LEU A 45 0.07 -7.16 17.92
C LEU A 45 -0.51 -6.25 19.00
N ASP A 46 -1.46 -6.72 19.81
CA ASP A 46 -2.05 -5.96 20.92
C ASP A 46 -0.98 -5.48 21.92
N ILE A 47 -0.03 -6.35 22.26
CA ILE A 47 1.04 -6.01 23.20
C ILE A 47 1.97 -4.95 22.60
N ASP A 48 2.35 -5.08 21.33
CA ASP A 48 3.18 -4.05 20.68
C ASP A 48 2.44 -2.72 20.56
N GLU A 49 1.16 -2.75 20.18
CA GLU A 49 0.30 -1.56 20.09
C GLU A 49 0.20 -0.83 21.44
N SER A 50 0.00 -1.58 22.54
CA SER A 50 0.00 -1.01 23.90
C SER A 50 1.34 -0.37 24.31
N ARG A 51 2.45 -0.80 23.69
CA ARG A 51 3.80 -0.25 23.89
C ARG A 51 4.13 0.87 22.90
N GLY A 52 3.14 1.35 22.17
CA GLY A 52 3.27 2.41 21.19
C GLY A 52 3.59 1.92 19.79
N GLY A 53 3.43 0.64 19.45
CA GLY A 53 3.36 0.10 18.09
C GLY A 53 4.67 0.11 17.29
N GLY A 54 5.83 0.15 17.96
CA GLY A 54 7.12 0.32 17.30
C GLY A 54 7.47 -0.81 16.32
N ARG A 55 7.12 -2.05 16.66
CA ARG A 55 7.46 -3.23 15.86
C ARG A 55 6.43 -3.48 14.77
N ILE A 56 5.14 -3.21 15.04
CA ILE A 56 4.10 -3.12 14.01
C ILE A 56 4.53 -2.12 12.95
N ARG A 57 4.96 -0.90 13.32
CA ARG A 57 5.49 0.07 12.36
C ARG A 57 6.77 -0.40 11.66
N GLN A 58 7.64 -1.15 12.33
CA GLN A 58 8.85 -1.70 11.70
C GLN A 58 8.52 -2.76 10.65
N TYR A 59 7.59 -3.68 10.93
CA TYR A 59 7.18 -4.73 9.99
C TYR A 59 6.25 -4.19 8.89
N ALA A 60 5.39 -3.22 9.22
CA ALA A 60 4.65 -2.45 8.22
C ALA A 60 5.63 -1.77 7.25
N ARG A 61 6.72 -1.19 7.75
CA ARG A 61 7.80 -0.68 6.90
C ARG A 61 8.41 -1.76 6.02
N VAL A 62 8.55 -3.02 6.45
CA VAL A 62 9.05 -4.09 5.54
C VAL A 62 8.05 -4.38 4.41
N LEU A 63 6.75 -4.36 4.70
CA LEU A 63 5.68 -4.56 3.72
C LEU A 63 5.53 -3.35 2.76
N SER A 64 5.75 -2.14 3.26
CA SER A 64 5.67 -0.87 2.53
C SER A 64 7.03 -0.35 2.08
N ALA A 65 8.04 -1.19 1.87
CA ALA A 65 9.40 -0.80 1.42
C ALA A 65 10.14 0.29 2.26
N GLY A 66 9.71 0.53 3.50
CA GLY A 66 10.29 1.46 4.45
C GLY A 66 9.37 2.60 4.86
N PHE A 67 8.17 2.71 4.26
CA PHE A 67 7.28 3.85 4.45
C PHE A 67 6.34 3.71 5.66
N GLU A 68 6.00 4.86 6.25
CA GLU A 68 4.90 4.96 7.22
C GLU A 68 3.55 4.92 6.49
N SER A 69 2.52 4.35 7.13
CA SER A 69 1.20 4.12 6.50
C SER A 69 0.43 5.41 6.18
N ASP A 70 0.78 6.51 6.85
CA ASP A 70 0.26 7.84 6.55
C ASP A 70 0.91 8.46 5.30
N ILE A 71 2.05 7.95 4.85
CA ILE A 71 2.70 8.35 3.58
C ILE A 71 2.28 7.41 2.44
N VAL A 72 2.33 6.10 2.67
CA VAL A 72 1.98 5.08 1.69
C VAL A 72 0.89 4.19 2.27
N HIS A 73 -0.31 4.34 1.74
CA HIS A 73 -1.47 3.57 2.18
C HIS A 73 -1.39 2.11 1.75
N ASP A 74 -0.84 1.85 0.56
CA ASP A 74 -0.58 0.50 0.08
C ASP A 74 0.54 0.48 -0.96
N LEU A 75 1.34 -0.58 -0.96
CA LEU A 75 2.37 -0.82 -1.95
C LEU A 75 2.44 -2.31 -2.20
N ARG A 76 2.16 -2.71 -3.44
CA ARG A 76 2.09 -4.12 -3.79
C ARG A 76 2.72 -4.40 -5.14
N GLU A 77 3.47 -5.50 -5.19
CA GLU A 77 3.90 -6.12 -6.43
C GLU A 77 2.97 -7.30 -6.72
N TYR A 78 2.50 -7.42 -7.95
CA TYR A 78 1.62 -8.50 -8.36
C TYR A 78 2.43 -9.73 -8.81
N SER A 79 1.94 -10.91 -8.45
CA SER A 79 2.53 -12.18 -8.90
C SER A 79 2.37 -12.44 -10.40
N THR A 80 1.44 -11.73 -11.06
CA THR A 80 1.22 -11.77 -12.50
C THR A 80 0.81 -10.39 -13.01
N THR A 81 0.99 -10.16 -14.31
CA THR A 81 0.59 -8.92 -14.97
C THR A 81 -0.92 -8.74 -14.92
N VAL A 82 -1.37 -7.57 -14.49
CA VAL A 82 -2.78 -7.21 -14.33
C VAL A 82 -3.17 -6.18 -15.41
N PRO A 83 -4.24 -6.42 -16.19
CA PRO A 83 -4.76 -5.41 -17.11
C PRO A 83 -5.21 -4.15 -16.37
N ILE A 84 -4.94 -2.97 -16.93
CA ILE A 84 -5.34 -1.68 -16.34
C ILE A 84 -6.86 -1.60 -16.11
N ASP A 85 -7.66 -2.27 -16.94
CA ASP A 85 -9.12 -2.28 -16.77
C ASP A 85 -9.55 -2.93 -15.44
N ARG A 86 -8.78 -3.91 -14.93
CA ARG A 86 -9.03 -4.51 -13.61
C ARG A 86 -8.73 -3.54 -12.47
N LEU A 87 -7.73 -2.69 -12.63
CA LEU A 87 -7.45 -1.60 -11.69
C LEU A 87 -8.61 -0.60 -11.70
N TRP A 88 -9.12 -0.24 -12.88
CA TRP A 88 -10.27 0.65 -13.00
C TRP A 88 -11.51 0.08 -12.32
N GLU A 89 -11.79 -1.21 -12.52
CA GLU A 89 -12.86 -1.92 -11.81
C GLU A 89 -12.68 -1.86 -10.29
N ALA A 90 -11.50 -2.20 -9.77
CA ALA A 90 -11.23 -2.22 -8.34
C ALA A 90 -11.37 -0.83 -7.69
N MET A 91 -10.96 0.23 -8.39
CA MET A 91 -10.99 1.59 -7.87
C MET A 91 -12.26 2.37 -8.24
N GLU A 92 -13.20 1.78 -8.99
CA GLU A 92 -14.31 2.51 -9.63
C GLU A 92 -13.83 3.76 -10.38
N ALA A 93 -12.70 3.61 -11.09
CA ALA A 93 -12.04 4.73 -11.73
C ALA A 93 -12.67 5.08 -13.08
N THR A 94 -12.77 6.38 -13.36
CA THR A 94 -13.14 6.91 -14.67
C THR A 94 -11.87 7.21 -15.46
N GLU A 95 -11.66 6.46 -16.55
CA GLU A 95 -10.51 6.65 -17.44
C GLU A 95 -10.67 7.96 -18.24
N LEU A 96 -9.63 8.81 -18.20
CA LEU A 96 -9.56 10.08 -18.91
C LEU A 96 -8.64 9.99 -20.13
N VAL A 97 -7.58 9.18 -20.03
CA VAL A 97 -6.60 8.94 -21.09
C VAL A 97 -6.15 7.50 -21.01
N ARG A 98 -6.14 6.83 -22.16
CA ARG A 98 -5.42 5.56 -22.33
C ARG A 98 -3.97 5.82 -22.73
N GLY A 99 -3.04 5.23 -21.99
CA GLY A 99 -1.61 5.28 -22.27
C GLY A 99 -1.16 4.22 -23.28
N ASP A 100 0.16 4.11 -23.44
CA ASP A 100 0.80 3.21 -24.42
C ASP A 100 0.79 1.74 -23.97
N THR A 101 0.72 1.51 -22.65
CA THR A 101 0.67 0.17 -22.04
C THR A 101 -0.68 -0.06 -21.38
N ASP A 102 -1.22 -1.26 -21.53
CA ASP A 102 -2.56 -1.68 -21.07
C ASP A 102 -2.54 -2.54 -19.80
N HIS A 103 -1.39 -2.66 -19.15
CA HIS A 103 -1.18 -3.53 -18.00
C HIS A 103 -0.18 -2.97 -16.99
N VAL A 104 -0.20 -3.53 -15.78
CA VAL A 104 0.66 -3.20 -14.65
C VAL A 104 1.15 -4.46 -13.94
N ASN A 105 2.28 -4.38 -13.22
CA ASN A 105 2.80 -5.43 -12.35
C ASN A 105 2.76 -5.07 -10.87
N GLY A 106 2.09 -3.97 -10.51
CA GLY A 106 1.92 -3.55 -9.13
C GLY A 106 1.24 -2.19 -9.01
N HIS A 107 1.09 -1.72 -7.78
CA HIS A 107 0.58 -0.39 -7.49
C HIS A 107 1.22 0.22 -6.25
N THR A 108 1.10 1.55 -6.15
CA THR A 108 1.36 2.32 -4.93
C THR A 108 0.21 3.29 -4.71
N VAL A 109 -0.37 3.31 -3.51
CA VAL A 109 -1.34 4.33 -3.07
C VAL A 109 -0.65 5.25 -2.07
N ILE A 110 -0.63 6.54 -2.35
CA ILE A 110 0.26 7.52 -1.72
C ILE A 110 -0.53 8.75 -1.28
N ASP A 111 -0.34 9.19 -0.04
CA ASP A 111 -0.75 10.53 0.38
C ASP A 111 0.24 11.55 -0.15
N SER A 112 -0.21 12.37 -1.10
CA SER A 112 0.66 13.33 -1.80
C SER A 112 1.24 14.39 -0.86
N ILE A 113 0.50 14.79 0.17
CA ILE A 113 0.92 15.82 1.12
C ILE A 113 1.95 15.25 2.08
N GLN A 114 1.70 14.06 2.63
CA GLN A 114 2.68 13.41 3.52
C GLN A 114 3.94 13.03 2.76
N ALA A 115 3.81 12.53 1.52
CA ALA A 115 4.96 12.17 0.69
C ALA A 115 5.87 13.37 0.41
N ILE A 116 5.33 14.51 -0.04
CA ILE A 116 6.17 15.67 -0.39
C ILE A 116 6.76 16.38 0.83
N THR A 117 6.09 16.31 1.99
CA THR A 117 6.55 17.00 3.20
C THR A 117 7.55 16.21 4.02
N ARG A 118 7.55 14.88 3.91
CA ARG A 118 8.34 14.00 4.79
C ARG A 118 9.40 13.17 4.06
N LEU A 119 9.22 12.87 2.78
CA LEU A 119 10.19 12.07 2.04
C LEU A 119 11.31 12.95 1.47
N SER A 120 12.54 12.45 1.59
CA SER A 120 13.64 12.94 0.76
C SER A 120 13.44 12.57 -0.71
N SER A 121 14.17 13.23 -1.61
CA SER A 121 14.14 12.90 -3.04
C SER A 121 14.43 11.42 -3.33
N ASP A 122 15.40 10.82 -2.62
CA ASP A 122 15.75 9.39 -2.75
C ASP A 122 14.66 8.45 -2.23
N GLU A 123 13.95 8.85 -1.18
CA GLU A 123 12.79 8.11 -0.67
C GLU A 123 11.61 8.18 -1.61
N PHE A 124 11.37 9.33 -2.24
CA PHE A 124 10.29 9.47 -3.21
C PHE A 124 10.46 8.51 -4.40
N TYR A 125 11.69 8.26 -4.86
CA TYR A 125 11.94 7.26 -5.90
C TYR A 125 11.58 5.83 -5.50
N ARG A 126 11.57 5.49 -4.20
CA ARG A 126 11.15 4.17 -3.74
C ARG A 126 9.63 3.95 -3.85
N LEU A 127 8.84 5.00 -4.04
CA LEU A 127 7.40 4.90 -4.32
C LEU A 127 7.10 4.20 -5.65
N TYR A 128 8.10 4.08 -6.54
CA TYR A 128 7.99 3.33 -7.79
C TYR A 128 8.14 1.81 -7.60
N GLY A 129 8.33 1.32 -6.38
CA GLY A 129 8.48 -0.11 -6.09
C GLY A 129 9.69 -0.73 -6.78
N GLN A 130 9.60 -2.03 -7.09
CA GLN A 130 10.65 -2.78 -7.79
C GLN A 130 10.63 -2.55 -9.32
N SER A 131 9.54 -2.02 -9.86
CA SER A 131 9.35 -1.79 -11.29
C SER A 131 8.41 -0.61 -11.55
N THR A 132 8.76 0.21 -12.53
CA THR A 132 7.89 1.29 -13.03
C THR A 132 6.70 0.78 -13.85
N ASN A 133 6.66 -0.52 -14.19
CA ASN A 133 5.46 -1.16 -14.75
C ASN A 133 4.42 -1.30 -13.63
N ARG A 134 3.82 -0.18 -13.22
CA ARG A 134 2.85 -0.09 -12.12
C ARG A 134 1.90 1.08 -12.26
N ALA A 135 0.87 1.09 -11.41
CA ALA A 135 0.00 2.24 -11.18
C ALA A 135 0.46 3.05 -9.97
N LEU A 136 0.43 4.39 -10.08
CA LEU A 136 0.55 5.30 -8.94
C LEU A 136 -0.80 5.96 -8.68
N VAL A 137 -1.32 5.78 -7.47
CA VAL A 137 -2.57 6.36 -7.00
C VAL A 137 -2.23 7.46 -6.00
N PHE A 138 -2.57 8.69 -6.33
CA PHE A 138 -2.32 9.86 -5.50
C PHE A 138 -3.60 10.26 -4.78
N THR A 139 -3.58 10.20 -3.45
CA THR A 139 -4.61 10.76 -2.55
C THR A 139 -4.16 12.13 -2.04
N GLY A 140 -5.07 12.86 -1.39
CA GLY A 140 -4.77 14.19 -0.84
C GLY A 140 -4.47 15.25 -1.92
N VAL A 141 -4.96 15.02 -3.14
CA VAL A 141 -4.79 15.92 -4.28
C VAL A 141 -6.05 16.77 -4.47
N THR A 142 -5.89 18.02 -4.90
CA THR A 142 -7.03 18.90 -5.18
C THR A 142 -7.41 18.91 -6.66
N ARG A 143 -6.44 19.10 -7.56
CA ARG A 143 -6.68 19.20 -9.01
C ARG A 143 -5.70 18.40 -9.88
N GLY A 144 -4.66 17.82 -9.27
CA GLY A 144 -3.71 16.95 -9.94
C GLY A 144 -2.50 17.61 -10.61
N GLU A 145 -2.30 18.94 -10.53
CA GLU A 145 -1.12 19.58 -11.16
C GLU A 145 0.19 19.02 -10.64
N SER A 146 0.34 18.98 -9.31
CA SER A 146 1.56 18.55 -8.64
C SER A 146 2.02 17.14 -9.03
N PRO A 147 1.19 16.07 -8.92
CA PRO A 147 1.61 14.73 -9.32
C PRO A 147 1.91 14.63 -10.82
N LEU A 148 1.15 15.32 -11.68
CA LEU A 148 1.37 15.25 -13.12
C LEU A 148 2.59 16.04 -13.58
N VAL A 149 2.91 17.16 -12.92
CA VAL A 149 4.18 17.87 -13.14
C VAL A 149 5.35 17.01 -12.66
N ALA A 150 5.20 16.25 -11.57
CA ALA A 150 6.24 15.31 -11.14
C ALA A 150 6.53 14.23 -12.19
N MET A 151 5.51 13.77 -12.95
CA MET A 151 5.73 12.79 -14.04
C MET A 151 6.64 13.33 -15.15
N ARG A 152 6.74 14.66 -15.34
CA ARG A 152 7.60 15.28 -16.37
C ARG A 152 9.10 15.13 -16.11
N VAL A 153 9.47 14.83 -14.87
CA VAL A 153 10.88 14.75 -14.46
C VAL A 153 11.30 13.32 -14.10
N VAL A 154 10.39 12.35 -14.20
CA VAL A 154 10.68 10.96 -13.92
C VAL A 154 10.78 10.17 -15.22
N ASN A 155 11.79 9.30 -15.30
CA ASN A 155 12.00 8.41 -16.43
C ASN A 155 12.60 7.08 -15.91
N PRO A 156 11.95 5.93 -16.16
CA PRO A 156 10.68 5.76 -16.89
C PRO A 156 9.44 6.20 -16.10
N THR A 157 8.42 6.65 -16.80
CA THR A 157 7.09 6.96 -16.25
C THR A 157 6.35 5.68 -15.82
N PRO A 158 5.38 5.78 -14.90
CA PRO A 158 4.52 4.64 -14.57
C PRO A 158 3.58 4.33 -15.75
N ASN A 159 2.99 3.13 -15.77
CA ASN A 159 2.03 2.76 -16.81
C ASN A 159 0.65 3.41 -16.58
N ALA A 160 0.30 3.70 -15.33
CA ALA A 160 -0.95 4.33 -14.97
C ALA A 160 -0.78 5.32 -13.80
N VAL A 161 -1.57 6.38 -13.82
CA VAL A 161 -1.71 7.36 -12.73
C VAL A 161 -3.20 7.52 -12.42
N VAL A 162 -3.53 7.51 -11.13
CA VAL A 162 -4.88 7.78 -10.63
C VAL A 162 -4.86 8.96 -9.68
N LEU A 163 -5.77 9.90 -9.90
CA LEU A 163 -6.01 11.00 -8.97
C LEU A 163 -7.25 10.66 -8.15
N HIS A 164 -7.04 10.32 -6.89
CA HIS A 164 -8.11 9.95 -5.96
C HIS A 164 -8.66 11.18 -5.25
N GLY A 165 -9.99 11.30 -5.18
CA GLY A 165 -10.69 12.43 -4.58
C GLY A 165 -10.78 13.68 -5.46
N VAL A 166 -10.57 13.53 -6.78
CA VAL A 166 -10.64 14.63 -7.76
C VAL A 166 -11.79 14.39 -8.72
N ASP A 167 -12.75 15.31 -8.74
CA ASP A 167 -13.82 15.33 -9.73
C ASP A 167 -13.35 15.89 -11.08
N GLU A 168 -14.00 15.47 -12.16
CA GLU A 168 -13.68 15.92 -13.53
C GLU A 168 -13.79 17.44 -13.69
N GLU A 169 -14.68 18.08 -12.93
CA GLU A 169 -14.86 19.54 -12.94
C GLU A 169 -13.74 20.33 -12.27
N ASP A 170 -13.09 19.73 -11.26
CA ASP A 170 -11.97 20.34 -10.54
C ASP A 170 -10.60 20.02 -11.16
N LEU A 171 -10.55 18.95 -11.95
CA LEU A 171 -9.35 18.47 -12.62
C LEU A 171 -8.64 19.58 -13.39
N TRP A 172 -7.31 19.61 -13.25
CA TRP A 172 -6.49 20.54 -14.00
C TRP A 172 -6.66 20.36 -15.53
N PRO A 173 -7.00 21.40 -16.30
CA PRO A 173 -7.31 21.27 -17.72
C PRO A 173 -6.18 20.73 -18.60
N HIS A 174 -4.93 20.74 -18.13
CA HIS A 174 -3.79 20.20 -18.85
C HIS A 174 -3.48 18.73 -18.52
N ALA A 175 -4.18 18.13 -17.56
CA ALA A 175 -3.92 16.78 -17.09
C ALA A 175 -3.99 15.73 -18.22
N PRO A 176 -5.05 15.66 -19.05
CA PRO A 176 -5.11 14.70 -20.15
C PRO A 176 -4.02 14.93 -21.20
N LYS A 177 -3.64 16.19 -21.43
CA LYS A 177 -2.60 16.53 -22.41
C LYS A 177 -1.22 16.04 -21.94
N LEU A 178 -0.90 16.20 -20.65
CA LEU A 178 0.36 15.71 -20.10
C LEU A 178 0.43 14.18 -20.15
N ALA A 179 -0.63 13.49 -19.72
CA ALA A 179 -0.67 12.03 -19.76
C ALA A 179 -0.41 11.47 -21.18
N ARG A 180 -0.99 12.09 -22.22
CA ARG A 180 -0.74 11.71 -23.63
C ARG A 180 0.70 11.98 -24.09
N ILE A 181 1.34 13.04 -23.59
CA ILE A 181 2.72 13.37 -23.94
C ILE A 181 3.68 12.35 -23.32
N ASP A 182 3.38 11.91 -22.10
CA ASP A 182 4.25 11.05 -21.29
C ASP A 182 3.89 9.55 -21.38
N GLY A 183 2.85 9.20 -22.15
CA GLY A 183 2.50 7.83 -22.54
C GLY A 183 1.82 6.97 -21.47
N PHE A 184 1.36 7.55 -20.35
CA PHE A 184 0.72 6.81 -19.27
C PHE A 184 -0.81 6.95 -19.27
N SER A 185 -1.49 5.92 -18.77
CA SER A 185 -2.96 5.96 -18.59
C SER A 185 -3.31 6.86 -17.40
N LEU A 186 -4.33 7.72 -17.55
CA LEU A 186 -4.79 8.62 -16.50
C LEU A 186 -6.25 8.36 -16.18
N ALA A 187 -6.56 8.23 -14.90
CA ALA A 187 -7.93 8.12 -14.41
C ALA A 187 -8.15 8.95 -13.14
N ILE A 188 -9.42 9.17 -12.80
CA ILE A 188 -9.87 9.72 -11.52
C ILE A 188 -10.71 8.68 -10.78
N SER A 189 -10.70 8.71 -9.46
CA SER A 189 -11.57 7.87 -8.62
C SER A 189 -12.04 8.65 -7.40
N ASN A 190 -13.31 8.48 -7.05
CA ASN A 190 -13.90 9.02 -5.82
C ASN A 190 -14.46 7.90 -4.93
N ARG A 191 -14.05 6.65 -5.15
CA ARG A 191 -14.39 5.55 -4.25
C ARG A 191 -13.87 5.85 -2.85
N ASP A 192 -14.56 5.40 -1.81
CA ASP A 192 -14.03 5.53 -0.46
C ASP A 192 -12.63 4.89 -0.36
N LEU A 193 -11.70 5.54 0.35
CA LEU A 193 -10.31 5.14 0.38
C LEU A 193 -10.14 3.75 0.99
N ASP A 194 -10.83 3.44 2.09
CA ASP A 194 -10.69 2.15 2.76
C ASP A 194 -11.27 1.03 1.89
N GLU A 195 -12.44 1.26 1.29
CA GLU A 195 -13.04 0.31 0.35
C GLU A 195 -12.16 0.08 -0.89
N MET A 196 -11.59 1.14 -1.45
CA MET A 196 -10.66 1.04 -2.58
C MET A 196 -9.43 0.20 -2.23
N LEU A 197 -8.86 0.41 -1.03
CA LEU A 197 -7.70 -0.36 -0.56
C LEU A 197 -8.05 -1.84 -0.34
N GLU A 198 -9.24 -2.14 0.17
CA GLU A 198 -9.73 -3.51 0.32
C GLU A 198 -9.84 -4.22 -1.04
N GLU A 199 -10.41 -3.57 -2.05
CA GLU A 199 -10.52 -4.15 -3.40
C GLU A 199 -9.16 -4.34 -4.06
N LEU A 200 -8.26 -3.35 -3.95
CA LEU A 200 -6.90 -3.46 -4.47
C LEU A 200 -6.14 -4.66 -3.87
N ARG A 201 -6.46 -5.08 -2.64
CA ARG A 201 -5.86 -6.27 -2.01
C ARG A 201 -6.36 -7.59 -2.60
N THR A 202 -7.44 -7.58 -3.37
CA THR A 202 -7.93 -8.78 -4.08
C THR A 202 -7.13 -9.07 -5.36
N LEU A 203 -6.36 -8.08 -5.85
CA LEU A 203 -5.46 -8.24 -6.99
C LEU A 203 -4.28 -9.21 -6.64
N PRO A 204 -3.64 -9.83 -7.64
CA PRO A 204 -2.65 -10.92 -7.45
C PRO A 204 -1.34 -10.57 -6.73
#